data_AF-A0A6J8AGQ9-F1
#
_entry.id   AF-A0A6J8AGQ9-F1
#
_cell.length_a   1.000
_cell.length_b   1.000
_cell.length_c   1.000
_cell.angle_alpha   90.00
_cell.angle_beta   90.00
_cell.angle_gamma   90.00
#
_symmetry.space_group_name_H-M   'P 1'
#
loop_
_entity.id
_entity.type
_entity.pdbx_description
1 polymer ?
#
loop_
_entity_poly.entity_id
_entity_poly.type
_entity_poly.pdbx_seq_one_letter_code
_entity_poly.pdbx_strand_id
1 'polypeptide(L)'
;MLDYSFPIHCTRRTITKFLSPVMYNALVGQAGERNIEDIADGDLRGEVQKLKDASSLQDLNKQMNAMSTLLITAGCFRPILNMQQKDKLIMDIVRFLVLERTSTPLHQLCDGLQTLDVLTYIQEHYKAFKDLFVCQGNEKLTAEMMEVVFMDIKMSVPGSNRRRDEENIVGYWRFF
;
A
#
# COMPACT_ATOMS: atom_id res chain seq x y z
N MET A 1 -17.92 38.72 24.72
CA MET A 1 -16.76 37.97 24.22
C MET A 1 -17.11 36.50 24.41
N LEU A 2 -17.70 35.88 23.38
CA LEU A 2 -18.15 34.48 23.41
C LEU A 2 -17.42 33.77 22.28
N ASP A 3 -16.56 32.83 22.67
CA ASP A 3 -15.77 31.99 21.78
C ASP A 3 -16.68 31.12 20.92
N TYR A 4 -16.75 31.42 19.62
CA TYR A 4 -17.31 30.52 18.61
C TYR A 4 -16.21 29.58 18.12
N SER A 5 -15.85 28.59 18.94
CA SER A 5 -15.12 27.42 18.45
C SER A 5 -16.13 26.39 17.96
N PHE A 6 -16.29 26.30 16.64
CA PHE A 6 -17.00 25.22 15.98
C PHE A 6 -16.24 23.90 16.21
N PRO A 7 -16.84 22.86 16.81
CA PRO A 7 -16.23 21.56 16.83
C PRO A 7 -16.33 20.98 15.42
N ILE A 8 -15.22 21.03 14.68
CA ILE A 8 -15.09 20.25 13.45
C ILE A 8 -15.04 18.79 13.89
N HIS A 9 -16.20 18.15 13.95
CA HIS A 9 -16.31 16.69 14.00
C HIS A 9 -15.83 16.15 12.66
N CYS A 10 -14.50 16.10 12.50
CA CYS A 10 -13.85 15.36 11.45
C CYS A 10 -14.11 13.87 11.77
N THR A 11 -15.15 13.30 11.16
CA THR A 11 -15.36 11.86 11.09
C THR A 11 -14.10 11.26 10.47
N ARG A 12 -13.17 10.82 11.32
CA ARG A 12 -11.93 10.15 10.92
C ARG A 12 -12.31 8.83 10.25
N ARG A 13 -12.60 8.88 8.96
CA ARG A 13 -12.38 7.74 8.08
C ARG A 13 -10.88 7.51 8.10
N THR A 14 -10.44 6.50 8.85
CA THR A 14 -9.04 6.07 8.88
C THR A 14 -8.66 5.72 7.44
N ILE A 15 -7.86 6.59 6.81
CA ILE A 15 -7.34 6.33 5.48
C ILE A 15 -6.32 5.20 5.65
N THR A 16 -6.73 3.98 5.34
CA THR A 16 -5.87 2.81 5.28
C THR A 16 -4.82 3.07 4.18
N LYS A 17 -3.61 3.50 4.55
CA LYS A 17 -2.45 3.75 3.64
C LYS A 17 -2.82 4.45 2.32
N PHE A 18 -2.75 5.78 2.29
CA PHE A 18 -3.03 6.51 1.05
C PHE A 18 -1.96 6.28 -0.02
N LEU A 19 -0.68 6.39 0.34
CA LEU A 19 0.47 6.19 -0.55
C LEU A 19 1.45 5.16 0.03
N SER A 20 2.13 4.42 -0.85
CA SER A 20 3.31 3.65 -0.47
C SER A 20 4.47 4.60 -0.11
N PRO A 21 5.44 4.16 0.71
CA PRO A 21 6.62 4.98 1.01
C PRO A 21 7.36 5.46 -0.24
N VAL A 22 7.50 4.60 -1.25
CA VAL A 22 8.16 4.95 -2.53
C VAL A 22 7.39 6.01 -3.29
N MET A 23 6.06 5.91 -3.33
CA MET A 23 5.21 6.90 -3.99
C MET A 23 5.22 8.25 -3.26
N TYR A 24 5.24 8.22 -1.92
CA TYR A 24 5.38 9.44 -1.12
C TYR A 24 6.73 10.12 -1.35
N ASN A 25 7.82 9.35 -1.40
CA ASN A 25 9.14 9.89 -1.73
C ASN A 25 9.13 10.54 -3.12
N ALA A 26 8.49 9.92 -4.10
CA ALA A 26 8.33 10.51 -5.43
C ALA A 26 7.52 11.83 -5.41
N LEU A 27 6.43 11.88 -4.63
CA LEU A 27 5.61 13.09 -4.44
C LEU A 27 6.44 14.26 -3.88
N VAL A 28 7.34 13.98 -2.93
CA VAL A 28 8.20 15.01 -2.30
C VAL A 28 9.51 15.27 -3.05
N GLY A 29 9.66 14.71 -4.25
CA GLY A 29 10.87 14.88 -5.08
C GLY A 29 12.12 14.17 -4.54
N GLN A 30 11.96 13.18 -3.65
CA GLN A 30 13.06 12.40 -3.09
C GLN A 30 13.28 11.10 -3.86
N ALA A 31 14.55 10.76 -4.09
CA ALA A 31 14.92 9.45 -4.61
C ALA A 31 14.76 8.39 -3.50
N GLY A 32 13.77 7.51 -3.65
CA GLY A 32 13.63 6.32 -2.82
C GLY A 32 14.40 5.13 -3.41
N GLU A 33 14.93 4.27 -2.54
CA GLU A 33 15.28 2.91 -2.94
C GLU A 33 14.03 2.19 -3.45
N ARG A 34 14.22 1.32 -4.44
CA ARG A 34 13.16 0.58 -5.12
C ARG A 34 13.51 -0.87 -5.13
N ASN A 35 12.69 -1.66 -4.44
CA ASN A 35 12.90 -3.07 -4.26
C ASN A 35 11.72 -3.86 -4.84
N ILE A 36 11.92 -5.15 -5.05
CA ILE A 36 10.86 -6.07 -5.49
C ILE A 36 9.68 -6.05 -4.51
N GLU A 37 9.94 -5.83 -3.22
CA GLU A 37 8.92 -5.71 -2.17
C GLU A 37 7.96 -4.53 -2.35
N ASP A 38 8.37 -3.50 -3.10
CA ASP A 38 7.53 -2.32 -3.37
C ASP A 38 6.49 -2.59 -4.48
N ILE A 39 6.56 -3.74 -5.14
CA ILE A 39 5.55 -4.17 -6.11
C ILE A 39 4.28 -4.58 -5.34
N ALA A 40 3.20 -3.82 -5.56
CA ALA A 40 1.92 -4.02 -4.89
C ALA A 40 1.22 -5.33 -5.30
N ASP A 41 1.33 -5.69 -6.57
CA ASP A 41 0.75 -6.92 -7.12
C ASP A 41 1.60 -8.13 -6.71
N GLY A 42 1.03 -9.01 -5.90
CA GLY A 42 1.73 -10.18 -5.35
C GLY A 42 2.12 -11.21 -6.41
N ASP A 43 1.32 -11.35 -7.47
CA ASP A 43 1.59 -12.30 -8.55
C ASP A 43 2.75 -11.78 -9.41
N LEU A 44 2.70 -10.51 -9.81
CA LEU A 44 3.81 -9.87 -10.53
C LEU A 44 5.09 -9.86 -9.68
N ARG A 45 4.99 -9.61 -8.37
CA ARG A 45 6.13 -9.68 -7.46
C ARG A 45 6.74 -11.09 -7.47
N GLY A 46 5.91 -12.13 -7.40
CA GLY A 46 6.35 -13.52 -7.48
C GLY A 46 7.02 -13.87 -8.80
N GLU A 47 6.53 -13.35 -9.93
CA GLU A 47 7.13 -13.54 -11.25
C GLU A 47 8.51 -12.85 -11.35
N VAL A 48 8.62 -11.60 -10.90
CA VAL A 48 9.91 -10.87 -10.89
C VAL A 48 10.90 -11.55 -9.94
N GLN A 49 10.43 -12.12 -8.83
CA GLN A 49 11.27 -12.89 -7.91
C GLN A 49 11.81 -14.17 -8.57
N LYS A 50 10.98 -14.94 -9.30
CA LYS A 50 11.45 -16.08 -10.10
C LYS A 50 12.51 -15.69 -11.13
N LEU A 51 12.33 -14.53 -11.77
CA LEU A 51 13.31 -13.98 -12.71
C LEU A 51 14.65 -13.66 -12.01
N LYS A 52 14.60 -13.09 -10.80
CA LYS A 52 15.78 -12.82 -9.97
C LYS A 52 16.48 -14.09 -9.51
N ASP A 53 15.73 -15.14 -9.18
CA ASP A 53 16.26 -16.42 -8.68
C ASP A 53 16.85 -17.30 -9.78
N ALA A 54 16.62 -16.98 -11.06
CA ALA A 54 17.21 -17.69 -12.18
C ALA A 54 18.75 -17.71 -12.09
N SER A 55 19.33 -18.90 -12.18
CA SER A 55 20.77 -19.17 -12.00
C SER A 55 21.51 -19.48 -13.31
N SER A 56 20.79 -19.64 -14.42
CA SER A 56 21.35 -19.90 -15.75
C SER A 56 20.72 -19.01 -16.81
N LEU A 57 21.44 -18.76 -17.91
CA LEU A 57 20.92 -17.98 -19.04
C LEU A 57 19.69 -18.64 -19.67
N GLN A 58 19.65 -19.97 -19.72
CA GLN A 58 18.51 -20.71 -20.27
C GLN A 58 17.25 -20.51 -19.42
N ASP A 59 17.37 -20.63 -18.10
CA ASP A 59 16.25 -20.40 -17.19
C ASP A 59 15.83 -18.93 -17.18
N LEU A 60 16.78 -18.00 -17.14
CA LEU A 60 16.51 -16.57 -17.25
C LEU A 60 15.72 -16.25 -18.52
N ASN A 61 16.17 -16.75 -19.68
CA ASN A 61 15.48 -16.54 -20.95
C ASN A 61 14.08 -17.18 -20.94
N LYS A 62 13.91 -18.36 -20.33
CA LYS A 62 12.59 -18.98 -20.15
C LYS A 62 11.65 -18.09 -19.34
N GLN A 63 12.11 -17.56 -18.20
CA GLN A 63 11.31 -16.65 -17.39
C GLN A 63 10.99 -15.35 -18.14
N MET A 64 11.95 -14.77 -18.85
CA MET A 64 11.73 -13.57 -19.67
C MET A 64 10.65 -13.79 -20.75
N ASN A 65 10.64 -14.95 -21.41
CA ASN A 65 9.62 -15.28 -22.40
C ASN A 65 8.23 -15.44 -21.76
N ALA A 66 8.15 -16.03 -20.56
CA ALA A 66 6.89 -16.19 -19.83
C ALA A 66 6.23 -14.84 -19.49
N MET A 67 7.02 -13.81 -19.15
CA MET A 67 6.54 -12.45 -18.86
C MET A 67 6.75 -11.45 -20.00
N SER A 68 6.88 -11.92 -21.24
CA SER A 68 7.26 -11.10 -22.41
C SER A 68 6.35 -9.90 -22.62
N THR A 69 5.03 -10.04 -22.47
CA THR A 69 4.06 -8.93 -22.58
C THR A 69 4.39 -7.79 -21.62
N LEU A 70 4.71 -8.10 -20.36
CA LEU A 70 5.08 -7.11 -19.36
C LEU A 70 6.39 -6.43 -19.77
N LEU A 71 7.40 -7.22 -20.13
CA LEU A 71 8.71 -6.71 -20.51
C LEU A 71 8.66 -5.82 -21.75
N ILE A 72 7.84 -6.16 -22.75
CA ILE A 72 7.64 -5.34 -23.94
C ILE A 72 6.98 -4.02 -23.55
N THR A 73 5.93 -4.06 -22.73
CA THR A 73 5.23 -2.86 -22.24
C THR A 73 6.17 -1.96 -21.43
N ALA A 74 7.07 -2.56 -20.64
CA ALA A 74 8.08 -1.87 -19.86
C ALA A 74 9.30 -1.40 -20.68
N GLY A 75 9.39 -1.71 -21.97
CA GLY A 75 10.60 -1.45 -22.78
C GLY A 75 11.84 -2.24 -22.33
N CYS A 76 11.64 -3.30 -21.55
CA CYS A 76 12.69 -4.12 -20.95
C CYS A 76 12.97 -5.43 -21.72
N PHE A 77 12.15 -5.78 -22.72
CA PHE A 77 12.32 -7.02 -23.50
C PHE A 77 13.51 -6.90 -24.46
N ARG A 78 14.66 -7.42 -24.04
CA ARG A 78 15.93 -7.38 -24.80
C ARG A 78 16.71 -8.67 -24.61
N PRO A 79 17.55 -9.09 -25.58
CA PRO A 79 18.44 -10.23 -25.40
C PRO A 79 19.40 -9.99 -24.23
N ILE A 80 19.52 -10.97 -23.34
CA ILE A 80 20.50 -10.98 -22.25
C ILE A 80 21.63 -11.94 -22.61
N LEU A 81 22.86 -11.41 -22.68
CA LEU A 81 24.03 -12.15 -23.15
C LEU A 81 24.83 -12.80 -22.02
N ASN A 82 24.69 -12.29 -20.79
CA ASN A 82 25.37 -12.81 -19.62
C ASN A 82 24.55 -12.51 -18.34
N MET A 83 24.87 -13.22 -17.25
CA MET A 83 24.14 -13.10 -15.98
C MET A 83 24.37 -11.75 -15.28
N GLN A 84 25.44 -11.01 -15.60
CA GLN A 84 25.72 -9.70 -15.01
C GLN A 84 24.68 -8.65 -15.41
N GLN A 85 23.99 -8.85 -16.54
CA GLN A 85 22.91 -7.97 -17.00
C GLN A 85 21.57 -8.21 -16.28
N LYS A 86 21.44 -9.31 -15.51
CA LYS A 86 20.20 -9.68 -14.81
C LYS A 86 19.77 -8.61 -13.81
N ASP A 87 20.70 -8.13 -12.98
CA ASP A 87 20.37 -7.17 -11.92
C ASP A 87 19.85 -5.85 -12.50
N LYS A 88 20.42 -5.42 -13.63
CA LYS A 88 19.92 -4.25 -14.37
C LYS A 88 18.52 -4.49 -14.93
N LEU A 89 18.25 -5.66 -15.51
CA LEU A 89 16.91 -6.02 -16.00
C LEU A 89 15.88 -5.97 -14.85
N ILE A 90 16.20 -6.56 -13.70
CA ILE A 90 15.33 -6.54 -12.52
C ILE A 90 15.06 -5.11 -12.05
N MET A 91 16.10 -4.26 -11.97
CA MET A 91 15.93 -2.86 -11.59
C MET A 91 15.05 -2.08 -12.58
N ASP A 92 15.20 -2.32 -13.89
CA ASP A 92 14.37 -1.67 -14.91
C ASP A 92 12.89 -2.08 -14.76
N ILE A 93 12.61 -3.37 -14.53
CA ILE A 93 11.25 -3.88 -14.31
C ILE A 93 10.62 -3.29 -13.04
N VAL A 94 11.35 -3.30 -11.93
CA VAL A 94 10.87 -2.75 -10.65
C VAL A 94 10.58 -1.26 -10.80
N ARG A 95 11.45 -0.51 -11.49
CA ARG A 95 11.23 0.91 -11.76
C ARG A 95 9.92 1.14 -12.54
N PHE A 96 9.71 0.36 -13.59
CA PHE A 96 8.51 0.46 -14.40
C PHE A 96 7.25 0.20 -13.57
N LEU A 97 7.24 -0.91 -12.82
CA LEU A 97 6.09 -1.35 -12.03
C LEU A 97 5.74 -0.39 -10.88
N VAL A 98 6.75 0.17 -10.21
CA VAL A 98 6.54 0.95 -8.98
C VAL A 98 6.30 2.44 -9.25
N LEU A 99 6.91 3.01 -10.29
CA LEU A 99 6.87 4.47 -10.53
C LEU A 99 6.41 4.86 -11.92
N GLU A 100 6.96 4.26 -12.98
CA GLU A 100 6.72 4.79 -14.34
C GLU A 100 5.28 4.59 -14.77
N ARG A 101 4.68 3.43 -14.45
CA ARG A 101 3.25 3.16 -14.70
C ARG A 101 2.32 4.14 -14.00
N THR A 102 2.74 4.71 -12.88
CA THR A 102 1.96 5.65 -12.07
C THR A 102 2.40 7.10 -12.26
N SER A 103 3.34 7.37 -13.17
CA SER A 103 3.89 8.71 -13.39
C SER A 103 2.83 9.72 -13.80
N THR A 104 1.95 9.37 -14.75
CA THR A 104 0.87 10.27 -15.19
C THR A 104 -0.13 10.58 -14.07
N PRO A 105 -0.72 9.59 -13.36
CA PRO A 105 -1.57 9.87 -12.20
C PRO A 105 -0.85 10.67 -11.10
N LEU A 106 0.42 10.38 -10.82
CA LEU A 106 1.21 11.11 -9.83
C LEU A 106 1.40 12.57 -10.25
N HIS A 107 1.69 12.83 -11.52
CA HIS A 107 1.84 14.19 -12.05
C HIS A 107 0.52 14.97 -11.93
N GLN A 108 -0.60 14.36 -12.28
CA GLN A 108 -1.92 14.99 -12.13
C GLN A 108 -2.26 15.27 -10.66
N LEU A 109 -1.88 14.37 -9.74
CA LEU A 109 -2.01 14.61 -8.31
C LEU A 109 -1.15 15.80 -7.87
N CYS A 110 0.10 15.88 -8.35
CA CYS A 110 0.99 17.01 -8.08
C CYS A 110 0.38 18.32 -8.58
N ASP A 111 -0.12 18.36 -9.81
CA ASP A 111 -0.77 19.55 -10.39
C ASP A 111 -2.01 19.98 -9.57
N GLY A 112 -2.82 19.00 -9.15
CA GLY A 112 -3.98 19.24 -8.30
C GLY A 112 -3.59 19.83 -6.94
N LEU A 113 -2.56 19.29 -6.29
CA LEU A 113 -2.04 19.80 -5.02
C LEU A 113 -1.38 21.18 -5.18
N GLN A 114 -0.72 21.42 -6.31
CA GLN A 114 -0.06 22.68 -6.62
C GLN A 114 -1.07 23.83 -6.84
N THR A 115 -2.30 23.53 -7.26
CA THR A 115 -3.34 24.53 -7.53
C THR A 115 -3.64 25.43 -6.31
N LEU A 116 -3.50 24.90 -5.09
CA LEU A 116 -3.64 25.63 -3.83
C LEU A 116 -2.32 25.71 -3.05
N ASP A 117 -1.20 25.51 -3.74
CA ASP A 117 0.17 25.52 -3.18
C ASP A 117 0.43 24.46 -2.08
N VAL A 118 -0.48 23.51 -1.90
CA VAL A 118 -0.38 22.45 -0.89
C VAL A 118 0.84 21.57 -1.15
N LEU A 119 1.19 21.35 -2.41
CA LEU A 119 2.37 20.55 -2.78
C LEU A 119 3.66 21.14 -2.20
N THR A 120 3.82 22.47 -2.25
CA THR A 120 4.98 23.18 -1.70
C THR A 120 5.09 22.94 -0.20
N TYR A 121 4.00 23.12 0.55
CA TYR A 121 3.98 22.85 2.00
C TYR A 121 4.29 21.38 2.33
N ILE A 122 3.79 20.44 1.53
CA ILE A 122 4.09 19.00 1.69
C ILE A 122 5.59 18.74 1.47
N GLN A 123 6.19 19.36 0.45
CA GLN A 123 7.62 19.20 0.14
C GLN A 123 8.52 19.83 1.20
N GLU A 124 8.20 21.03 1.68
CA GLU A 124 8.94 21.73 2.73
C GLU A 124 8.88 20.98 4.08
N HIS A 125 7.71 20.40 4.41
CA HIS A 125 7.46 19.71 5.67
C HIS A 125 7.28 18.20 5.52
N TYR A 126 7.99 17.58 4.56
CA TYR A 126 7.80 16.18 4.18
C TYR A 126 7.85 15.18 5.36
N LYS A 127 8.64 15.43 6.41
CA LYS A 127 8.67 14.54 7.58
C LYS A 127 7.35 14.55 8.35
N ALA A 128 6.72 15.71 8.50
CA ALA A 128 5.46 15.86 9.23
C ALA A 128 4.29 15.29 8.43
N PHE A 129 4.31 15.46 7.10
CA PHE A 129 3.27 14.93 6.22
C PHE A 129 3.42 13.43 5.93
N LYS A 130 4.60 12.85 6.15
CA LYS A 130 4.84 11.42 5.93
C LYS A 130 3.82 10.55 6.66
N ASP A 131 3.52 10.86 7.93
CA ASP A 131 2.57 10.08 8.70
C ASP A 131 1.13 10.23 8.18
N LEU A 132 0.77 11.40 7.63
CA LEU A 132 -0.55 11.60 7.04
C LEU A 132 -0.77 10.76 5.77
N PHE A 133 0.27 10.63 4.94
CA PHE A 133 0.18 9.99 3.62
C PHE A 133 0.58 8.50 3.64
N VAL A 134 1.56 8.14 4.47
CA VAL A 134 2.20 6.81 4.50
C VAL A 134 1.78 6.00 5.72
N CYS A 135 1.49 6.63 6.88
CA CYS A 135 1.21 5.86 8.08
C CYS A 135 -0.14 5.14 8.03
N GLN A 136 -0.01 3.83 8.06
CA GLN A 136 -0.86 2.93 8.83
C GLN A 136 -0.56 3.16 10.31
N GLY A 137 -1.57 3.49 11.11
CA GLY A 137 -1.57 3.02 12.49
C GLY A 137 -1.39 1.51 12.41
N ASN A 138 -0.21 1.02 12.78
CA ASN A 138 0.10 -0.41 12.82
C ASN A 138 -0.51 -1.03 14.08
N GLU A 139 -1.71 -0.57 14.46
CA GLU A 139 -2.56 -1.29 15.39
C GLU A 139 -3.06 -2.49 14.61
N LYS A 140 -2.41 -3.65 14.85
CA LYS A 140 -3.00 -4.92 14.48
C LYS A 140 -4.42 -4.89 15.04
N LEU A 141 -5.40 -5.15 14.19
CA LEU A 141 -6.77 -5.33 14.64
C LEU A 141 -6.76 -6.49 15.66
N THR A 142 -6.82 -6.15 16.94
CA THR A 142 -6.88 -7.15 18.01
C THR A 142 -8.34 -7.56 18.23
N ALA A 143 -8.54 -8.76 18.78
CA ALA A 143 -9.86 -9.18 19.24
C ALA A 143 -10.46 -8.15 20.22
N GLU A 144 -9.62 -7.53 21.06
CA GLU A 144 -10.01 -6.47 22.00
C GLU A 144 -10.53 -5.21 21.29
N MET A 145 -9.89 -4.78 20.19
CA MET A 145 -10.37 -3.65 19.38
C MET A 145 -11.70 -3.97 18.68
N MET A 146 -11.86 -5.20 18.19
CA MET A 146 -13.13 -5.70 17.66
C MET A 146 -14.20 -5.77 18.75
N GLU A 147 -13.87 -6.22 19.96
CA GLU A 147 -14.77 -6.26 21.12
C GLU A 147 -15.26 -4.85 21.47
N VAL A 148 -14.39 -3.84 21.51
CA VAL A 148 -14.81 -2.46 21.79
C VAL A 148 -15.74 -1.89 20.71
N VAL A 149 -15.53 -2.22 19.44
CA VAL A 149 -16.31 -1.68 18.31
C VAL A 149 -17.65 -2.42 18.12
N PHE A 150 -17.68 -3.73 18.35
CA PHE A 150 -18.84 -4.59 18.08
C PHE A 150 -19.58 -5.05 19.34
N MET A 151 -18.99 -4.95 20.54
CA MET A 151 -19.57 -5.49 21.77
C MET A 151 -20.29 -4.47 22.67
N ASP A 152 -20.73 -3.33 22.14
CA ASP A 152 -21.87 -2.61 22.76
C ASP A 152 -23.18 -3.37 22.47
N ILE A 153 -23.27 -4.61 22.98
CA ILE A 153 -24.41 -5.49 22.73
C ILE A 153 -25.51 -5.14 23.72
N LYS A 154 -26.56 -4.50 23.20
CA LYS A 154 -27.84 -4.38 23.90
C LYS A 154 -28.51 -5.74 23.91
N MET A 155 -28.19 -6.53 24.93
CA MET A 155 -28.73 -7.87 25.04
C MET A 155 -30.22 -7.85 25.42
N SER A 156 -30.93 -8.87 24.95
CA SER A 156 -32.34 -9.10 25.27
C SER A 156 -32.55 -9.39 26.76
N VAL A 157 -33.81 -9.29 27.21
CA VAL A 157 -34.18 -9.48 28.63
C VAL A 157 -33.72 -10.86 29.15
N PRO A 158 -33.16 -10.95 30.38
CA PRO A 158 -32.80 -12.20 31.04
C PRO A 158 -33.93 -13.23 31.01
N GLY A 159 -33.61 -14.48 30.63
CA GLY A 159 -34.57 -15.58 30.56
C GLY A 159 -35.34 -15.72 29.25
N SER A 160 -35.18 -14.80 28.29
CA SER A 160 -35.71 -15.00 26.94
C SER A 160 -34.88 -16.01 26.14
N ASN A 161 -35.52 -16.72 25.21
CA ASN A 161 -34.80 -17.63 24.29
C ASN A 161 -33.75 -16.86 23.48
N ARG A 162 -34.05 -15.61 23.09
CA ARG A 162 -33.10 -14.72 22.39
C ARG A 162 -31.86 -14.42 23.22
N ARG A 163 -32.02 -14.17 24.53
CA ARG A 163 -30.89 -13.91 25.44
C ARG A 163 -29.95 -15.11 25.55
N ARG A 164 -30.47 -16.34 25.54
CA ARG A 164 -29.64 -17.57 25.55
C ARG A 164 -28.80 -17.70 24.28
N ASP A 165 -29.38 -17.41 23.12
CA ASP A 165 -28.68 -17.50 21.84
C ASP A 165 -27.62 -16.40 21.70
N GLU A 166 -27.93 -15.18 22.14
CA GLU A 166 -26.99 -14.06 22.20
C GLU A 166 -25.78 -14.38 23.09
N GLU A 167 -26.00 -14.96 24.28
CA GLU A 167 -24.92 -15.37 25.21
C GLU A 167 -24.01 -16.43 24.61
N ASN A 168 -24.57 -17.41 23.90
CA ASN A 168 -23.78 -18.43 23.21
C ASN A 168 -22.90 -17.83 22.11
N ILE A 169 -23.47 -16.93 21.29
CA ILE A 169 -22.75 -16.25 20.21
C ILE A 169 -21.60 -15.42 20.80
N VAL A 170 -21.85 -14.61 21.83
CA VAL A 170 -20.81 -13.81 22.50
C VAL A 170 -19.72 -14.69 23.10
N GLY A 171 -20.11 -15.83 23.69
CA GLY A 171 -19.18 -16.84 24.17
C GLY A 171 -18.24 -17.30 23.06
N TYR A 172 -18.77 -17.74 21.91
CA TYR A 172 -17.97 -18.16 20.76
C TYR A 172 -17.01 -17.07 20.26
N TRP A 173 -17.45 -15.82 20.21
CA TRP A 173 -16.60 -14.69 19.77
C TRP A 173 -15.46 -14.38 20.73
N ARG A 174 -15.64 -14.60 22.04
CA ARG A 174 -14.58 -14.38 23.06
C ARG A 174 -13.53 -15.47 23.12
N PHE A 175 -13.79 -16.63 22.52
CA PHE A 175 -12.88 -17.79 22.52
C PHE A 175 -11.98 -17.86 21.26
N PHE A 176 -12.10 -16.92 20.32
CA PHE A 176 -11.30 -16.84 19.09
C PHE A 176 -10.15 -15.82 19.24
#